data_AF-A0A2I4CQS7-F1
#
_entry.id   AF-A0A2I4CQS7-F1
#
_cell.length_a   1.000
_cell.length_b   1.000
_cell.length_c   1.000
_cell.angle_alpha   90.00
_cell.angle_beta   90.00
_cell.angle_gamma   90.00
#
_symmetry.space_group_name_H-M   'P 1'
#
loop_
_entity.id
_entity.type
_entity.pdbx_description
1 polymer ?
#
loop_
_entity_poly.entity_id
_entity_poly.type
_entity_poly.pdbx_seq_one_letter_code
_entity_poly.pdbx_strand_id
1 'polypeptide(L)'
;MTGRAKRKSKVIQDSDSVNGDVKKARPEESKPVPLSRVNKEQRDELVQLYRLPMPEDLYHFWDFCEELCPDNPCGALKDTLGLQLVGPFDLLAGAHKNAKTPQPNFHLHWRFFYDPPEFQTVLTGSEASQHHMGYYRDTPDSLPSFVGENEAKKGYSITQMGDNLFAAVYLYLLRKKKERSSKGAEGEAWKSLEVKLREKAESLGFSLEQKTKSMKQREKKVVTKTFHGSGIVVPVDKNDVGYRELPETDAGLKKICKAIAEARSDEERVKAFGPIQEMITFVQFANDECDYGMGYELGIDLFCYGSHYFHKVIKQLLPMAYSLLKRSLFGEILEAHLSCRSHDNLDQLCAQ
;
A
#
# COMPACT_ATOMS: atom_id res chain seq x y z
N MET A 1 35.46 5.30 -12.37
CA MET A 1 36.00 5.06 -11.02
C MET A 1 35.69 6.25 -10.13
N THR A 2 34.65 6.15 -9.31
CA THR A 2 34.39 7.02 -8.16
C THR A 2 33.65 6.15 -7.14
N GLY A 3 34.41 5.65 -6.17
CA GLY A 3 33.95 4.67 -5.19
C GLY A 3 32.92 5.25 -4.23
N ARG A 4 31.82 4.50 -4.04
CA ARG A 4 30.82 4.73 -3.00
C ARG A 4 31.48 4.43 -1.65
N ALA A 5 31.42 5.40 -0.74
CA ALA A 5 32.08 5.32 0.57
C ALA A 5 31.52 4.17 1.42
N LYS A 6 32.39 3.25 1.83
CA LYS A 6 32.12 2.22 2.85
C LYS A 6 31.71 2.89 4.17
N ARG A 7 30.47 2.67 4.63
CA ARG A 7 30.08 2.97 6.00
C ARG A 7 30.59 1.88 6.93
N LYS A 8 31.32 2.29 7.98
CA LYS A 8 31.91 1.43 9.00
C LYS A 8 30.83 0.75 9.84
N SER A 9 30.94 -0.58 9.96
CA SER A 9 30.25 -1.42 10.94
C SER A 9 30.76 -1.11 12.35
N LYS A 10 29.84 -0.89 13.30
CA LYS A 10 30.16 -0.66 14.70
C LYS A 10 29.97 -1.98 15.45
N VAL A 11 31.08 -2.57 15.88
CA VAL A 11 31.12 -3.76 16.75
C VAL A 11 30.50 -3.37 18.10
N ILE A 12 29.50 -4.12 18.55
CA ILE A 12 28.98 -4.06 19.91
C ILE A 12 29.66 -5.20 20.68
N GLN A 13 30.45 -4.83 21.68
CA GLN A 13 31.01 -5.77 22.65
C GLN A 13 29.97 -6.05 23.73
N ASP A 14 29.67 -7.32 23.94
CA ASP A 14 29.00 -7.84 25.13
C ASP A 14 29.95 -7.74 26.33
N SER A 15 29.43 -7.24 27.45
CA SER A 15 30.03 -7.42 28.77
C SER A 15 28.93 -7.70 29.80
N ASP A 16 28.85 -8.94 30.24
CA ASP A 16 28.08 -9.38 31.39
C ASP A 16 28.50 -8.63 32.67
N SER A 17 27.53 -8.16 33.44
CA SER A 17 27.62 -8.10 34.91
C SER A 17 26.23 -8.00 35.56
N VAL A 18 26.17 -8.58 36.76
CA VAL A 18 25.02 -9.11 37.49
C VAL A 18 24.35 -8.07 38.43
N ASN A 19 23.04 -8.28 38.64
CA ASN A 19 22.15 -7.82 39.72
C ASN A 19 21.78 -6.33 39.89
N GLY A 20 20.45 -6.08 39.84
CA GLY A 20 19.82 -4.88 40.39
C GLY A 20 18.29 -4.85 40.16
N ASP A 21 17.53 -5.26 41.18
CA ASP A 21 16.11 -5.06 41.47
C ASP A 21 15.12 -4.74 40.33
N VAL A 22 14.27 -5.74 40.03
CA VAL A 22 13.07 -5.61 39.19
C VAL A 22 12.01 -4.77 39.90
N LYS A 23 11.96 -3.47 39.60
CA LYS A 23 10.75 -2.66 39.83
C LYS A 23 9.67 -3.14 38.84
N LYS A 24 8.70 -3.91 39.34
CA LYS A 24 7.45 -4.24 38.64
C LYS A 24 6.78 -2.94 38.19
N ALA A 25 6.81 -2.68 36.88
CA ALA A 25 5.95 -1.68 36.26
C ALA A 25 4.49 -2.11 36.48
N ARG A 26 3.67 -1.19 36.99
CA ARG A 26 2.21 -1.35 37.01
C ARG A 26 1.73 -1.52 35.56
N PRO A 27 0.83 -2.48 35.26
CA PRO A 27 0.12 -2.43 34.00
C PRO A 27 -0.75 -1.17 34.03
N GLU A 28 -0.56 -0.27 33.07
CA GLU A 28 -1.60 0.72 32.76
C GLU A 28 -2.85 -0.07 32.39
N GLU A 29 -3.90 0.06 33.20
CA GLU A 29 -5.23 -0.43 32.85
C GLU A 29 -5.69 0.35 31.61
N SER A 30 -5.44 -0.23 30.44
CA SER A 30 -6.03 0.26 29.20
C SER A 30 -7.55 0.13 29.32
N LYS A 31 -8.26 1.25 29.17
CA LYS A 31 -9.72 1.21 29.03
C LYS A 31 -10.08 0.22 27.92
N PRO A 32 -11.09 -0.65 28.11
CA PRO A 32 -11.49 -1.58 27.08
C PRO A 32 -11.91 -0.79 25.85
N VAL A 33 -11.22 -1.00 24.72
CA VAL A 33 -11.58 -0.38 23.45
C VAL A 33 -12.96 -0.92 23.06
N PRO A 34 -13.95 -0.03 22.78
CA PRO A 34 -15.26 -0.47 22.33
C PRO A 34 -15.14 -1.41 21.12
N LEU A 35 -15.92 -2.48 21.07
CA LEU A 35 -15.99 -3.34 19.89
C LEU A 35 -16.81 -2.66 18.78
N SER A 36 -16.39 -2.83 17.53
CA SER A 36 -17.16 -2.35 16.38
C SER A 36 -18.48 -3.11 16.23
N ARG A 37 -19.49 -2.45 15.64
CA ARG A 37 -20.83 -3.02 15.40
C ARG A 37 -20.86 -4.04 14.27
N VAL A 38 -19.83 -4.08 13.42
CA VAL A 38 -19.70 -5.08 12.35
C VAL A 38 -19.58 -6.48 12.98
N ASN A 39 -20.55 -7.34 12.68
CA ASN A 39 -20.65 -8.68 13.26
C ASN A 39 -19.59 -9.64 12.72
N LYS A 40 -19.42 -10.78 13.38
CA LYS A 40 -18.37 -11.75 13.04
C LYS A 40 -18.55 -12.30 11.63
N GLU A 41 -19.78 -12.56 11.20
CA GLU A 41 -20.09 -13.13 9.90
C GLU A 41 -19.63 -12.21 8.75
N GLN A 42 -19.87 -10.89 8.87
CA GLN A 42 -19.40 -9.90 7.90
C GLN A 42 -17.87 -9.77 7.88
N ARG A 43 -17.23 -9.86 9.06
CA ARG A 43 -15.76 -9.84 9.15
C ARG A 43 -15.15 -11.07 8.48
N ASP A 44 -15.69 -12.26 8.77
CA ASP A 44 -15.24 -13.53 8.19
C ASP A 44 -15.48 -13.55 6.67
N GLU A 45 -16.61 -13.03 6.19
CA GLU A 45 -16.90 -12.88 4.75
C GLU A 45 -15.86 -11.98 4.05
N LEU A 46 -15.52 -10.82 4.63
CA LEU A 46 -14.48 -9.94 4.09
C LEU A 46 -13.12 -10.62 3.98
N VAL A 47 -12.70 -11.32 5.04
CA VAL A 47 -11.42 -12.05 5.05
C VAL A 47 -11.45 -13.20 4.04
N GLN A 48 -12.57 -13.90 3.89
CA GLN A 48 -12.71 -14.97 2.92
C GLN A 48 -12.63 -14.45 1.47
N LEU A 49 -13.35 -13.37 1.16
CA LEU A 49 -13.45 -12.83 -0.20
C LEU A 49 -12.16 -12.13 -0.64
N TYR A 50 -11.49 -11.41 0.27
CA TYR A 50 -10.22 -10.76 -0.03
C TYR A 50 -8.99 -11.61 0.30
N ARG A 51 -9.12 -12.73 1.02
CA ARG A 51 -7.98 -13.53 1.52
C ARG A 51 -6.91 -12.69 2.25
N LEU A 52 -7.33 -11.59 2.86
CA LEU A 52 -6.46 -10.65 3.58
C LEU A 52 -7.08 -10.32 4.94
N PRO A 53 -6.29 -10.27 6.02
CA PRO A 53 -6.77 -9.79 7.30
C PRO A 53 -7.07 -8.28 7.21
N MET A 54 -8.19 -7.89 7.80
CA MET A 54 -8.63 -6.49 7.88
C MET A 54 -8.31 -5.94 9.28
N PRO A 55 -7.78 -4.70 9.39
CA PRO A 55 -7.49 -4.09 10.68
C PRO A 55 -8.77 -3.56 11.35
N GLU A 56 -8.76 -3.44 12.69
CA GLU A 56 -9.94 -2.97 13.44
C GLU A 56 -10.37 -1.55 13.08
N ASP A 57 -9.44 -0.68 12.65
CA ASP A 57 -9.78 0.68 12.25
C ASP A 57 -10.68 0.70 11.00
N LEU A 58 -10.64 -0.32 10.12
CA LEU A 58 -11.58 -0.45 9.02
C LEU A 58 -13.02 -0.54 9.52
N TYR A 59 -13.28 -1.42 10.50
CA TYR A 59 -14.63 -1.65 11.02
C TYR A 59 -15.11 -0.47 11.86
N HIS A 60 -14.24 0.11 12.67
CA HIS A 60 -14.58 1.32 13.42
C HIS A 60 -14.81 2.54 12.52
N PHE A 61 -14.08 2.64 11.42
CA PHE A 61 -14.28 3.70 10.44
C PHE A 61 -15.61 3.52 9.69
N TRP A 62 -16.03 2.27 9.43
CA TRP A 62 -17.38 1.98 8.96
C TRP A 62 -18.45 2.46 9.95
N ASP A 63 -18.37 2.06 11.21
CA ASP A 63 -19.32 2.49 12.25
C ASP A 63 -19.39 4.03 12.37
N PHE A 64 -18.23 4.69 12.25
CA PHE A 64 -18.15 6.14 12.24
C PHE A 64 -18.88 6.76 11.05
N CYS A 65 -18.72 6.20 9.85
CA CYS A 65 -19.44 6.66 8.66
C CYS A 65 -20.95 6.36 8.71
N GLU A 66 -21.36 5.25 9.33
CA GLU A 66 -22.78 4.97 9.63
C GLU A 66 -23.37 6.01 10.60
N GLU A 67 -22.61 6.42 11.62
CA GLU A 67 -23.03 7.49 12.54
C GLU A 67 -23.14 8.86 11.84
N LEU A 68 -22.34 9.11 10.80
CA LEU A 68 -22.37 10.35 10.03
C LEU A 68 -23.51 10.39 9.00
N CYS A 69 -23.73 9.29 8.29
CA CYS A 69 -24.74 9.19 7.24
C CYS A 69 -25.36 7.78 7.25
N PRO A 70 -26.39 7.52 8.09
CA PRO A 70 -26.97 6.19 8.23
C PRO A 70 -27.55 5.61 6.93
N ASP A 71 -28.11 6.47 6.08
CA ASP A 71 -28.75 6.05 4.82
C ASP A 71 -27.73 5.74 3.71
N ASN A 72 -26.52 6.31 3.78
CA ASN A 72 -25.46 6.07 2.80
C ASN A 72 -24.06 6.23 3.43
N PRO A 73 -23.60 5.24 4.22
CA PRO A 73 -22.32 5.32 4.90
C PRO A 73 -21.15 5.44 3.91
N CYS A 74 -21.22 4.81 2.73
CA CYS A 74 -20.18 4.91 1.72
C CYS A 74 -19.99 6.35 1.19
N GLY A 75 -21.08 7.12 1.15
CA GLY A 75 -21.09 8.52 0.73
C GLY A 75 -20.86 9.54 1.85
N ALA A 76 -20.63 9.11 3.09
CA ALA A 76 -20.63 9.98 4.27
C ALA A 76 -19.63 11.14 4.22
N LEU A 77 -18.56 11.03 3.42
CA LEU A 77 -17.50 12.03 3.27
C LEU A 77 -17.54 12.77 1.92
N LYS A 78 -18.48 12.43 1.04
CA LYS A 78 -18.49 12.90 -0.35
C LYS A 78 -18.71 14.40 -0.44
N ASP A 79 -19.71 14.92 0.25
CA ASP A 79 -20.05 16.35 0.21
C ASP A 79 -19.01 17.21 0.95
N THR A 80 -18.39 16.66 2.00
CA THR A 80 -17.47 17.42 2.86
C THR A 80 -16.04 17.41 2.33
N LEU A 81 -15.54 16.26 1.88
CA LEU A 81 -14.15 16.06 1.48
C LEU A 81 -13.98 15.64 0.01
N GLY A 82 -15.08 15.33 -0.69
CA GLY A 82 -15.01 14.71 -2.01
C GLY A 82 -14.48 13.28 -1.95
N LEU A 83 -14.59 12.60 -0.79
CA LEU A 83 -14.13 11.22 -0.60
C LEU A 83 -15.31 10.26 -0.52
N GLN A 84 -15.16 9.07 -1.10
CA GLN A 84 -16.13 7.99 -1.05
C GLN A 84 -15.44 6.72 -0.54
N LEU A 85 -16.10 6.00 0.37
CA LEU A 85 -15.64 4.68 0.81
C LEU A 85 -15.97 3.65 -0.26
N VAL A 86 -15.01 2.77 -0.54
CA VAL A 86 -15.10 1.77 -1.62
C VAL A 86 -14.39 0.47 -1.22
N GLY A 87 -14.42 -0.54 -2.09
CA GLY A 87 -13.63 -1.76 -1.93
C GLY A 87 -14.22 -2.63 -0.82
N PRO A 88 -13.49 -2.91 0.28
CA PRO A 88 -14.05 -3.61 1.44
C PRO A 88 -15.34 -2.98 1.99
N PHE A 89 -15.49 -1.66 1.88
CA PHE A 89 -16.71 -0.98 2.33
C PHE A 89 -17.93 -1.26 1.43
N ASP A 90 -17.72 -1.53 0.14
CA ASP A 90 -18.80 -1.94 -0.77
C ASP A 90 -19.38 -3.31 -0.35
N LEU A 91 -18.55 -4.19 0.21
CA LEU A 91 -18.99 -5.48 0.75
C LEU A 91 -19.75 -5.31 2.08
N LEU A 92 -19.30 -4.40 2.95
CA LEU A 92 -20.03 -4.06 4.19
C LEU A 92 -21.41 -3.45 3.88
N ALA A 93 -21.49 -2.63 2.83
CA ALA A 93 -22.74 -2.11 2.29
C ALA A 93 -23.61 -3.17 1.57
N GLY A 94 -23.08 -4.38 1.37
CA GLY A 94 -23.79 -5.50 0.73
C GLY A 94 -23.87 -5.40 -0.80
N ALA A 95 -23.08 -4.54 -1.45
CA ALA A 95 -23.13 -4.32 -2.90
C ALA A 95 -22.82 -5.60 -3.70
N HIS A 96 -21.95 -6.47 -3.18
CA HIS A 96 -21.58 -7.73 -3.84
C HIS A 96 -22.72 -8.74 -3.94
N LYS A 97 -23.74 -8.65 -3.07
CA LYS A 97 -24.90 -9.56 -3.08
C LYS A 97 -25.78 -9.40 -4.30
N ASN A 98 -25.72 -8.22 -4.94
CA ASN A 98 -26.46 -7.89 -6.15
C ASN A 98 -25.55 -7.83 -7.39
N ALA A 99 -24.31 -8.30 -7.29
CA ALA A 99 -23.37 -8.27 -8.40
C ALA A 99 -23.86 -9.14 -9.55
N LYS A 100 -23.88 -8.59 -10.76
CA LYS A 100 -24.19 -9.36 -11.98
C LYS A 100 -23.03 -10.26 -12.40
N THR A 101 -21.81 -9.92 -12.00
CA THR A 101 -20.61 -10.72 -12.26
C THR A 101 -20.68 -12.00 -11.42
N PRO A 102 -20.71 -13.21 -12.02
CA PRO A 102 -20.93 -14.45 -11.28
C PRO A 102 -19.87 -14.75 -10.21
N GLN A 103 -18.63 -14.29 -10.44
CA GLN A 103 -17.50 -14.39 -9.51
C GLN A 103 -16.61 -13.16 -9.67
N PRO A 104 -16.92 -12.04 -8.99
CA PRO A 104 -16.12 -10.82 -9.08
C PRO A 104 -14.74 -11.05 -8.45
N ASN A 105 -13.68 -10.60 -9.12
CA ASN A 105 -12.35 -10.61 -8.54
C ASN A 105 -12.15 -9.38 -7.66
N PHE A 106 -12.45 -9.48 -6.37
CA PHE A 106 -12.37 -8.35 -5.43
C PHE A 106 -10.99 -7.70 -5.33
N HIS A 107 -9.92 -8.41 -5.70
CA HIS A 107 -8.59 -7.80 -5.75
C HIS A 107 -8.41 -6.80 -6.89
N LEU A 108 -9.23 -6.87 -7.95
CA LEU A 108 -9.25 -5.90 -9.04
C LEU A 108 -10.25 -4.77 -8.80
N HIS A 109 -11.28 -5.02 -7.98
CA HIS A 109 -12.28 -4.01 -7.62
C HIS A 109 -11.60 -2.80 -6.98
N TRP A 110 -11.72 -1.63 -7.64
CA TRP A 110 -11.03 -0.37 -7.30
C TRP A 110 -9.50 -0.41 -7.30
N ARG A 111 -8.89 -1.37 -8.01
CA ARG A 111 -7.45 -1.37 -8.24
C ARG A 111 -7.10 -0.39 -9.36
N PHE A 112 -6.33 0.64 -9.05
CA PHE A 112 -5.84 1.61 -10.03
C PHE A 112 -4.58 1.13 -10.73
N PHE A 113 -4.26 1.77 -11.85
CA PHE A 113 -3.17 1.39 -12.75
C PHE A 113 -1.81 1.21 -12.06
N TYR A 114 -1.50 2.04 -11.07
CA TYR A 114 -0.23 2.03 -10.35
C TYR A 114 -0.29 1.35 -8.99
N ASP A 115 -1.41 0.70 -8.64
CA ASP A 115 -1.55 0.02 -7.36
C ASP A 115 -0.82 -1.32 -7.40
N PRO A 116 0.33 -1.45 -6.70
CA PRO A 116 1.00 -2.72 -6.62
C PRO A 116 0.17 -3.68 -5.74
N PRO A 117 0.42 -5.00 -5.78
CA PRO A 117 -0.37 -5.98 -5.01
C PRO A 117 -0.50 -5.70 -3.51
N GLU A 118 0.49 -5.02 -2.93
CA GLU A 118 0.54 -4.58 -1.52
C GLU A 118 -0.53 -3.54 -1.19
N PHE A 119 -0.98 -2.79 -2.19
CA PHE A 119 -1.92 -1.68 -2.04
C PHE A 119 -3.35 -2.15 -2.31
N GLN A 120 -4.23 -1.94 -1.32
CA GLN A 120 -5.67 -2.23 -1.39
C GLN A 120 -6.45 -0.94 -1.16
N THR A 121 -7.06 -0.42 -2.23
CA THR A 121 -7.90 0.77 -2.19
C THR A 121 -9.11 0.60 -1.27
N VAL A 122 -9.39 1.63 -0.48
CA VAL A 122 -10.53 1.70 0.45
C VAL A 122 -11.26 3.05 0.41
N LEU A 123 -10.62 4.09 -0.16
CA LEU A 123 -11.23 5.40 -0.36
C LEU A 123 -10.90 5.89 -1.77
N THR A 124 -11.86 6.48 -2.46
CA THR A 124 -11.65 7.22 -3.71
C THR A 124 -11.98 8.69 -3.51
N GLY A 125 -11.34 9.55 -4.29
CA GLY A 125 -11.55 10.99 -4.29
C GLY A 125 -11.80 11.53 -5.69
N SER A 126 -11.01 12.53 -6.08
CA SER A 126 -11.17 13.17 -7.40
C SER A 126 -10.94 12.19 -8.55
N GLU A 127 -11.99 11.95 -9.35
CA GLU A 127 -11.91 11.16 -10.59
C GLU A 127 -10.94 11.79 -11.62
N ALA A 128 -10.84 13.12 -11.64
CA ALA A 128 -10.01 13.85 -12.59
C ALA A 128 -8.53 13.46 -12.45
N SER A 129 -8.02 13.31 -11.23
CA SER A 129 -6.66 12.85 -10.96
C SER A 129 -6.56 11.37 -10.59
N GLN A 130 -7.70 10.66 -10.51
CA GLN A 130 -7.80 9.31 -9.95
C GLN A 130 -7.16 9.25 -8.54
N HIS A 131 -7.51 10.24 -7.72
CA HIS A 131 -7.09 10.29 -6.32
C HIS A 131 -7.76 9.16 -5.54
N HIS A 132 -6.98 8.44 -4.75
CA HIS A 132 -7.48 7.36 -3.90
C HIS A 132 -6.50 7.08 -2.74
N MET A 133 -7.01 6.38 -1.73
CA MET A 133 -6.22 5.91 -0.58
C MET A 133 -6.48 4.43 -0.34
N GLY A 134 -5.47 3.75 0.17
CA GLY A 134 -5.50 2.31 0.36
C GLY A 134 -4.56 1.84 1.46
N TYR A 135 -4.87 0.69 2.02
CA TYR A 135 -3.98 0.00 2.94
C TYR A 135 -2.78 -0.56 2.19
N TYR A 136 -1.58 -0.40 2.75
CA TYR A 136 -0.34 -0.98 2.23
C TYR A 136 0.13 -2.13 3.14
N ARG A 137 0.24 -3.34 2.59
CA ARG A 137 0.68 -4.56 3.30
C ARG A 137 1.99 -5.08 2.74
N ASP A 138 3.00 -5.24 3.59
CA ASP A 138 4.27 -5.85 3.16
C ASP A 138 4.14 -7.35 2.84
N THR A 139 3.19 -8.02 3.49
CA THR A 139 2.88 -9.44 3.29
C THR A 139 1.37 -9.64 3.35
N PRO A 140 0.79 -10.59 2.61
CA PRO A 140 -0.65 -10.83 2.62
C PRO A 140 -1.18 -11.27 3.99
N ASP A 141 -0.38 -11.98 4.78
CA ASP A 141 -0.82 -12.54 6.08
C ASP A 141 -0.72 -11.54 7.24
N SER A 142 -0.18 -10.33 7.01
CA SER A 142 -0.04 -9.30 8.03
C SER A 142 -1.09 -8.21 7.86
N LEU A 143 -1.40 -7.53 8.97
CA LEU A 143 -2.18 -6.29 8.92
C LEU A 143 -1.43 -5.21 8.13
N PRO A 144 -2.15 -4.20 7.59
CA PRO A 144 -1.54 -3.06 6.93
C PRO A 144 -0.48 -2.36 7.76
N SER A 145 0.60 -1.97 7.11
CA SER A 145 1.70 -1.22 7.71
C SER A 145 1.39 0.28 7.80
N PHE A 146 0.59 0.79 6.85
CA PHE A 146 0.10 2.17 6.81
C PHE A 146 -1.05 2.33 5.81
N VAL A 147 -1.68 3.51 5.81
CA VAL A 147 -2.56 3.96 4.72
C VAL A 147 -1.76 4.83 3.76
N GLY A 148 -1.74 4.48 2.48
CA GLY A 148 -1.09 5.22 1.42
C GLY A 148 -2.09 6.02 0.58
N GLU A 149 -1.62 7.07 -0.06
CA GLU A 149 -2.36 7.91 -1.00
C GLU A 149 -1.66 7.97 -2.35
N ASN A 150 -2.42 7.86 -3.43
CA ASN A 150 -1.93 8.03 -4.79
C ASN A 150 -2.92 8.85 -5.65
N GLU A 151 -2.40 9.46 -6.72
CA GLU A 151 -3.17 10.06 -7.80
C GLU A 151 -2.71 9.41 -9.11
N ALA A 152 -3.44 8.39 -9.57
CA ALA A 152 -2.93 7.49 -10.62
C ALA A 152 -2.68 8.19 -11.96
N LYS A 153 -3.37 9.30 -12.25
CA LYS A 153 -3.08 10.11 -13.45
C LYS A 153 -1.82 10.96 -13.34
N LYS A 154 -1.30 11.20 -12.12
CA LYS A 154 -0.05 11.93 -11.90
C LYS A 154 1.18 11.02 -11.87
N GLY A 155 1.01 9.75 -11.52
CA GLY A 155 2.07 8.74 -11.55
C GLY A 155 1.97 7.73 -10.43
N TYR A 156 3.08 7.03 -10.19
CA TYR A 156 3.18 5.87 -9.29
C TYR A 156 3.49 6.19 -7.82
N SER A 157 3.74 7.45 -7.47
CA SER A 157 4.19 7.81 -6.11
C SER A 157 3.09 7.56 -5.08
N ILE A 158 3.43 6.87 -3.99
CA ILE A 158 2.51 6.58 -2.89
C ILE A 158 2.98 7.35 -1.65
N THR A 159 2.13 8.26 -1.16
CA THR A 159 2.40 9.08 0.04
C THR A 159 1.85 8.38 1.27
N GLN A 160 2.63 8.29 2.36
CA GLN A 160 2.16 7.70 3.62
C GLN A 160 1.29 8.70 4.40
N MET A 161 0.12 8.24 4.84
CA MET A 161 -0.94 9.04 5.47
C MET A 161 -1.35 8.48 6.84
N GLY A 162 -0.37 8.19 7.69
CA GLY A 162 -0.62 7.56 9.00
C GLY A 162 -0.85 6.05 8.90
N ASP A 163 -1.06 5.40 10.05
CA ASP A 163 -1.19 3.95 10.16
C ASP A 163 -2.62 3.41 10.27
N ASN A 164 -3.62 4.29 10.11
CA ASN A 164 -5.04 3.96 10.17
C ASN A 164 -5.88 4.97 9.36
N LEU A 165 -7.14 4.64 9.07
CA LEU A 165 -8.03 5.48 8.24
C LEU A 165 -8.42 6.79 8.89
N PHE A 166 -8.57 6.82 10.22
CA PHE A 166 -8.85 8.08 10.93
C PHE A 166 -7.71 9.08 10.73
N ALA A 167 -6.46 8.64 10.84
CA ALA A 167 -5.28 9.44 10.56
C ALA A 167 -5.28 9.94 9.10
N ALA A 168 -5.51 9.04 8.14
CA ALA A 168 -5.45 9.37 6.72
C ALA A 168 -6.46 10.46 6.33
N VAL A 169 -7.71 10.30 6.77
CA VAL A 169 -8.80 11.23 6.46
C VAL A 169 -8.62 12.55 7.21
N TYR A 170 -8.17 12.51 8.46
CA TYR A 170 -7.83 13.71 9.24
C TYR A 170 -6.68 14.50 8.59
N LEU A 171 -5.60 13.84 8.17
CA LEU A 171 -4.47 14.49 7.49
C LEU A 171 -4.88 15.09 6.14
N TYR A 172 -5.75 14.39 5.41
CA TYR A 172 -6.33 14.90 4.17
C TYR A 172 -7.17 16.16 4.40
N LEU A 173 -8.05 16.14 5.41
CA LEU A 173 -8.84 17.30 5.82
C LEU A 173 -7.94 18.48 6.19
N LEU A 174 -6.88 18.26 6.97
CA LEU A 174 -5.93 19.32 7.32
C LEU A 174 -5.22 19.89 6.09
N ARG A 175 -4.86 19.05 5.13
CA ARG A 175 -4.24 19.51 3.88
C ARG A 175 -5.23 20.35 3.06
N LYS A 176 -6.47 19.91 2.91
CA LYS A 176 -7.54 20.68 2.24
C LYS A 176 -7.77 22.04 2.89
N LYS A 177 -7.78 22.10 4.23
CA LYS A 177 -7.87 23.36 5.02
C LYS A 177 -6.72 24.33 4.74
N LYS A 178 -5.52 23.82 4.46
CA LYS A 178 -4.34 24.64 4.11
C LYS A 178 -4.37 25.09 2.65
N GLU A 179 -4.82 24.24 1.74
CA GLU A 179 -4.89 24.53 0.30
C GLU A 179 -5.98 25.53 -0.04
N ARG A 180 -7.11 25.50 0.69
CA ARG A 180 -8.25 26.38 0.46
C ARG A 180 -8.83 26.89 1.77
N SER A 181 -8.96 28.21 1.88
CA SER A 181 -9.78 28.81 2.94
C SER A 181 -11.25 28.58 2.63
N SER A 182 -11.92 27.70 3.38
CA SER A 182 -13.37 27.54 3.34
C SER A 182 -14.04 28.50 4.33
N LYS A 183 -15.12 29.15 3.89
CA LYS A 183 -15.97 30.05 4.70
C LYS A 183 -17.41 29.55 4.66
N GLY A 184 -18.23 29.96 5.63
CA GLY A 184 -19.64 29.58 5.69
C GLY A 184 -19.82 28.08 5.97
N ALA A 185 -20.86 27.49 5.39
CA ALA A 185 -21.28 26.11 5.68
C ALA A 185 -20.18 25.05 5.49
N GLU A 186 -19.37 25.17 4.43
CA GLU A 186 -18.25 24.26 4.14
C GLU A 186 -17.19 24.32 5.26
N GLY A 187 -16.87 25.52 5.74
CA GLY A 187 -15.92 25.71 6.84
C GLY A 187 -16.41 25.13 8.16
N GLU A 188 -17.70 25.26 8.46
CA GLU A 188 -18.31 24.66 9.66
C GLU A 188 -18.40 23.14 9.55
N ALA A 189 -18.72 22.60 8.37
CA ALA A 189 -18.69 21.16 8.13
C ALA A 189 -17.28 20.57 8.35
N TRP A 190 -16.24 21.25 7.87
CA TRP A 190 -14.84 20.86 8.07
C TRP A 190 -14.43 20.89 9.55
N LYS A 191 -14.86 21.89 10.32
CA LYS A 191 -14.60 21.95 11.76
C LYS A 191 -15.32 20.84 12.51
N SER A 192 -16.59 20.62 12.20
CA SER A 192 -17.41 19.56 12.80
C SER A 192 -16.80 18.18 12.55
N LEU A 193 -16.42 17.89 11.30
CA LEU A 193 -15.78 16.62 10.94
C LEU A 193 -14.42 16.46 11.64
N GLU A 194 -13.62 17.53 11.74
CA GLU A 194 -12.34 17.47 12.44
C GLU A 194 -12.51 17.08 13.91
N VAL A 195 -13.47 17.68 14.61
CA VAL A 195 -13.77 17.36 16.03
C VAL A 195 -14.21 15.90 16.15
N LYS A 196 -15.17 15.46 15.33
CA LYS A 196 -15.67 14.08 15.36
C LYS A 196 -14.57 13.05 15.09
N LEU A 197 -13.68 13.30 14.13
CA LEU A 197 -12.54 12.42 13.84
C LEU A 197 -11.58 12.32 15.04
N ARG A 198 -11.26 13.46 15.67
CA ARG A 198 -10.39 13.50 16.85
C ARG A 198 -10.97 12.76 18.03
N GLU A 199 -12.22 13.05 18.38
CA GLU A 199 -12.90 12.43 19.51
C GLU A 199 -13.04 10.91 19.32
N LYS A 200 -13.43 10.47 18.11
CA LYS A 200 -13.55 9.05 17.81
C LYS A 200 -12.20 8.35 17.84
N ALA A 201 -11.17 8.91 17.21
CA ALA A 201 -9.82 8.34 17.24
C ALA A 201 -9.25 8.27 18.66
N GLU A 202 -9.41 9.31 19.47
CA GLU A 202 -8.99 9.32 20.88
C GLU A 202 -9.73 8.26 21.69
N SER A 203 -11.05 8.14 21.52
CA SER A 203 -11.87 7.14 22.23
C SER A 203 -11.49 5.69 21.90
N LEU A 204 -10.97 5.46 20.69
CA LEU A 204 -10.55 4.14 20.19
C LEU A 204 -9.05 3.88 20.35
N GLY A 205 -8.27 4.89 20.77
CA GLY A 205 -6.82 4.79 20.90
C GLY A 205 -6.05 4.81 19.57
N PHE A 206 -6.64 5.34 18.49
CA PHE A 206 -5.96 5.48 17.20
C PHE A 206 -5.14 6.77 17.12
N SER A 207 -3.90 6.64 16.67
CA SER A 207 -3.01 7.78 16.45
C SER A 207 -3.47 8.59 15.23
N LEU A 208 -3.38 9.93 15.30
CA LEU A 208 -3.59 10.82 14.16
C LEU A 208 -2.27 11.38 13.60
N GLU A 209 -1.12 10.83 14.00
CA GLU A 209 0.19 11.24 13.49
C GLU A 209 0.38 10.80 12.04
N GLN A 210 1.03 11.64 11.23
CA GLN A 210 1.41 11.27 9.86
C GLN A 210 2.42 10.10 9.82
N LYS A 211 3.28 9.98 10.84
CA LYS A 211 4.32 8.95 10.88
C LYS A 211 4.50 8.42 12.30
N THR A 212 3.83 7.31 12.58
CA THR A 212 3.78 6.68 13.91
C THR A 212 5.06 5.91 14.24
N LYS A 213 5.14 5.39 15.47
CA LYS A 213 6.27 4.58 15.93
C LYS A 213 6.41 3.28 15.11
N SER A 214 5.30 2.60 14.80
CA SER A 214 5.29 1.37 13.98
C SER A 214 5.79 1.63 12.56
N MET A 215 5.36 2.74 11.93
CA MET A 215 5.84 3.14 10.60
C MET A 215 7.35 3.42 10.58
N LYS A 216 7.88 4.08 11.61
CA LYS A 216 9.33 4.32 11.77
C LYS A 216 10.09 3.02 12.00
N GLN A 217 9.50 2.05 12.69
CA GLN A 217 10.09 0.72 12.87
C GLN A 217 10.12 -0.06 11.55
N ARG A 218 9.04 0.00 10.75
CA ARG A 218 9.02 -0.54 9.40
C ARG A 218 10.10 0.07 8.52
N GLU A 219 10.26 1.39 8.55
CA GLU A 219 11.26 2.10 7.72
C GLU A 219 12.69 1.60 7.95
N LYS A 220 13.01 1.14 9.16
CA LYS A 220 14.31 0.50 9.46
C LYS A 220 14.50 -0.86 8.79
N LYS A 221 13.41 -1.51 8.38
CA LYS A 221 13.39 -2.82 7.68
C LYS A 221 13.21 -2.68 6.17
N VAL A 222 12.98 -1.46 5.67
CA VAL A 222 12.88 -1.21 4.23
C VAL A 222 14.27 -1.36 3.62
N VAL A 223 14.40 -2.26 2.65
CA VAL A 223 15.70 -2.56 2.00
C VAL A 223 15.99 -1.63 0.82
N THR A 224 14.94 -1.18 0.12
CA THR A 224 14.99 -0.18 -0.96
C THR A 224 13.64 0.51 -1.09
N LYS A 225 13.62 1.73 -1.64
CA LYS A 225 12.41 2.55 -1.76
C LYS A 225 11.55 2.23 -2.98
N THR A 226 12.14 1.61 -4.01
CA THR A 226 11.57 1.45 -5.36
C THR A 226 11.06 2.77 -5.95
N PHE A 227 10.52 2.73 -7.16
CA PHE A 227 10.00 3.93 -7.84
C PHE A 227 8.82 4.56 -7.10
N HIS A 228 7.88 3.77 -6.54
CA HIS A 228 6.71 4.31 -5.82
C HIS A 228 7.04 4.95 -4.47
N GLY A 229 8.25 4.72 -3.94
CA GLY A 229 8.78 5.43 -2.77
C GLY A 229 8.32 4.89 -1.42
N SER A 230 7.42 3.91 -1.39
CA SER A 230 6.94 3.29 -0.14
C SER A 230 7.90 2.26 0.43
N GLY A 231 8.80 1.78 -0.43
CA GLY A 231 9.81 0.78 -0.13
C GLY A 231 9.30 -0.61 0.13
N ILE A 232 10.16 -1.58 -0.15
CA ILE A 232 9.90 -3.01 0.05
C ILE A 232 10.58 -3.51 1.32
N VAL A 233 9.92 -4.44 1.99
CA VAL A 233 10.45 -5.16 3.16
C VAL A 233 10.56 -6.62 2.79
N VAL A 234 11.74 -7.20 2.94
CA VAL A 234 12.00 -8.64 2.77
C VAL A 234 12.76 -9.16 4.00
N PRO A 235 12.67 -10.47 4.30
CA PRO A 235 13.53 -11.06 5.32
C PRO A 235 14.99 -10.90 4.92
N VAL A 236 15.82 -10.38 5.84
CA VAL A 236 17.28 -10.33 5.70
C VAL A 236 17.87 -10.98 6.95
N ASP A 237 18.73 -11.97 6.75
CA ASP A 237 19.35 -12.71 7.84
C ASP A 237 20.55 -11.96 8.44
N LYS A 238 21.22 -12.57 9.43
CA LYS A 238 22.38 -11.99 10.11
C LYS A 238 23.63 -11.86 9.23
N ASN A 239 23.64 -12.50 8.06
CA ASN A 239 24.73 -12.50 7.08
C ASN A 239 24.41 -11.59 5.89
N ASP A 240 23.37 -10.75 6.00
CA ASP A 240 22.85 -9.87 4.95
C ASP A 240 22.25 -10.63 3.74
N VAL A 241 21.83 -11.88 3.92
CA VAL A 241 21.16 -12.68 2.87
C VAL A 241 19.65 -12.40 2.89
N GLY A 242 19.11 -12.03 1.75
CA GLY A 242 17.70 -11.74 1.46
C GLY A 242 17.49 -10.61 0.44
N TYR A 243 18.48 -9.72 0.29
CA TYR A 243 18.43 -8.58 -0.63
C TYR A 243 19.83 -8.17 -1.10
N ARG A 244 19.94 -7.89 -2.40
CA ARG A 244 21.07 -7.17 -3.00
C ARG A 244 20.57 -6.08 -3.95
N GLU A 245 21.32 -4.97 -4.04
CA GLU A 245 20.99 -3.84 -4.90
C GLU A 245 21.04 -4.22 -6.39
N LEU A 246 20.22 -3.54 -7.20
CA LEU A 246 20.34 -3.59 -8.66
C LEU A 246 21.70 -3.03 -9.12
N PRO A 247 22.25 -3.50 -10.26
CA PRO A 247 23.50 -2.95 -10.81
C PRO A 247 23.34 -1.51 -11.34
N GLU A 248 22.09 -1.04 -11.46
CA GLU A 248 21.73 0.28 -11.95
C GLU A 248 21.10 1.14 -10.85
N THR A 249 21.31 2.46 -10.97
CA THR A 249 20.58 3.43 -10.12
C THR A 249 19.17 3.63 -10.63
N ASP A 250 18.23 4.10 -9.79
CA ASP A 250 16.87 4.44 -10.23
C ASP A 250 16.84 5.36 -11.45
N ALA A 251 17.74 6.35 -11.49
CA ALA A 251 17.83 7.28 -12.61
C ALA A 251 18.38 6.60 -13.88
N GLY A 252 19.31 5.65 -13.74
CA GLY A 252 19.80 4.81 -14.82
C GLY A 252 18.70 3.89 -15.37
N LEU A 253 18.02 3.17 -14.48
CA LEU A 253 16.90 2.28 -14.82
C LEU A 253 15.77 3.05 -15.52
N LYS A 254 15.40 4.24 -15.03
CA LYS A 254 14.40 5.10 -15.71
C LYS A 254 14.82 5.49 -17.13
N LYS A 255 16.12 5.74 -17.38
CA LYS A 255 16.62 6.03 -18.73
C LYS A 255 16.54 4.80 -19.63
N ILE A 256 16.88 3.62 -19.12
CA ILE A 256 16.75 2.35 -19.84
C ILE A 256 15.28 2.11 -20.21
N CYS A 257 14.36 2.23 -19.24
CA CYS A 257 12.94 2.06 -19.48
C CYS A 257 12.40 3.06 -20.52
N LYS A 258 12.88 4.31 -20.48
CA LYS A 258 12.55 5.34 -21.47
C LYS A 258 13.00 4.97 -22.87
N ALA A 259 14.25 4.52 -23.03
CA ALA A 259 14.78 4.10 -24.32
C ALA A 259 13.95 2.95 -24.93
N ILE A 260 13.50 1.99 -24.11
CA ILE A 260 12.65 0.87 -24.55
C ILE A 260 11.25 1.36 -24.96
N ALA A 261 10.62 2.19 -24.13
CA ALA A 261 9.26 2.65 -24.37
C ALA A 261 9.15 3.57 -25.59
N GLU A 262 10.17 4.40 -25.83
CA GLU A 262 10.20 5.40 -26.91
C GLU A 262 10.94 4.96 -28.17
N ALA A 263 11.45 3.72 -28.22
CA ALA A 263 12.10 3.16 -29.41
C ALA A 263 11.20 3.24 -30.67
N ARG A 264 11.80 3.54 -31.83
CA ARG A 264 11.05 3.81 -33.07
C ARG A 264 10.75 2.56 -33.88
N SER A 265 11.43 1.45 -33.60
CA SER A 265 11.17 0.15 -34.21
C SER A 265 11.37 -0.99 -33.20
N ASP A 266 10.87 -2.17 -33.53
CA ASP A 266 11.04 -3.36 -32.69
C ASP A 266 12.51 -3.79 -32.63
N GLU A 267 13.30 -3.62 -33.69
CA GLU A 267 14.73 -3.91 -33.68
C GLU A 267 15.50 -2.99 -32.73
N GLU A 268 15.17 -1.70 -32.70
CA GLU A 268 15.75 -0.74 -31.74
C GLU A 268 15.33 -1.11 -30.31
N ARG A 269 14.06 -1.46 -30.12
CA ARG A 269 13.53 -1.86 -28.82
C ARG A 269 14.20 -3.13 -28.27
N VAL A 270 14.37 -4.15 -29.10
CA VAL A 270 15.06 -5.40 -28.72
C VAL A 270 16.49 -5.11 -28.28
N LYS A 271 17.21 -4.21 -28.96
CA LYS A 271 18.55 -3.78 -28.53
C LYS A 271 18.50 -3.02 -27.20
N ALA A 272 17.55 -2.11 -27.04
CA ALA A 272 17.37 -1.35 -25.79
C ALA A 272 16.99 -2.23 -24.58
N PHE A 273 16.43 -3.43 -24.81
CA PHE A 273 16.17 -4.43 -23.77
C PHE A 273 17.42 -5.14 -23.25
N GLY A 274 18.59 -5.03 -23.90
CA GLY A 274 19.83 -5.70 -23.51
C GLY A 274 20.17 -5.55 -22.02
N PRO A 275 20.22 -4.33 -21.46
CA PRO A 275 20.48 -4.12 -20.03
C PRO A 275 19.44 -4.76 -19.10
N ILE A 276 18.15 -4.82 -19.50
CA ILE A 276 17.11 -5.51 -18.73
C ILE A 276 17.36 -7.01 -18.70
N GLN A 277 17.78 -7.62 -19.83
CA GLN A 277 18.09 -9.05 -19.90
C GLN A 277 19.31 -9.42 -19.02
N GLU A 278 20.33 -8.57 -18.99
CA GLU A 278 21.47 -8.73 -18.08
C GLU A 278 21.02 -8.66 -16.62
N MET A 279 20.18 -7.68 -16.25
CA MET A 279 19.62 -7.60 -14.90
C MET A 279 18.77 -8.82 -14.53
N ILE A 280 17.96 -9.35 -15.45
CA ILE A 280 17.20 -10.59 -15.22
C ILE A 280 18.15 -11.76 -14.92
N THR A 281 19.28 -11.84 -15.63
CA THR A 281 20.29 -12.88 -15.38
C THR A 281 20.89 -12.75 -13.98
N PHE A 282 21.22 -11.54 -13.54
CA PHE A 282 21.67 -11.30 -12.16
C PHE A 282 20.60 -11.60 -11.12
N VAL A 283 19.33 -11.34 -11.41
CA VAL A 283 18.21 -11.73 -10.54
C VAL A 283 18.14 -13.25 -10.38
N GLN A 284 18.42 -14.04 -11.42
CA GLN A 284 18.46 -15.51 -11.28
C GLN A 284 19.58 -15.95 -10.33
N PHE A 285 20.79 -15.40 -10.48
CA PHE A 285 21.87 -15.68 -9.52
C PHE A 285 21.51 -15.24 -8.09
N ALA A 286 20.85 -14.08 -7.94
CA ALA A 286 20.38 -13.62 -6.65
C ALA A 286 19.35 -14.59 -6.04
N ASN A 287 18.42 -15.11 -6.84
CA ASN A 287 17.43 -16.08 -6.39
C ASN A 287 18.09 -17.40 -5.94
N ASP A 288 19.06 -17.91 -6.68
CA ASP A 288 19.82 -19.11 -6.31
C ASP A 288 20.57 -18.93 -4.97
N GLU A 289 20.98 -17.69 -4.68
CA GLU A 289 21.67 -17.27 -3.46
C GLU A 289 20.72 -16.70 -2.39
N CYS A 290 19.41 -16.93 -2.51
CA CYS A 290 18.35 -16.49 -1.59
C CYS A 290 18.12 -14.97 -1.44
N ASP A 291 18.68 -14.15 -2.32
CA ASP A 291 18.49 -12.70 -2.38
C ASP A 291 17.25 -12.30 -3.21
N TYR A 292 16.09 -12.84 -2.83
CA TYR A 292 14.82 -12.68 -3.55
C TYR A 292 14.36 -11.22 -3.70
N GLY A 293 14.82 -10.33 -2.82
CA GLY A 293 14.47 -8.92 -2.86
C GLY A 293 14.95 -8.18 -4.12
N MET A 294 15.99 -8.67 -4.81
CA MET A 294 16.50 -8.03 -6.04
C MET A 294 15.50 -8.14 -7.20
N GLY A 295 14.95 -9.34 -7.41
CA GLY A 295 13.93 -9.57 -8.43
C GLY A 295 12.61 -8.86 -8.12
N TYR A 296 12.29 -8.76 -6.82
CA TYR A 296 11.15 -8.00 -6.34
C TYR A 296 11.28 -6.50 -6.65
N GLU A 297 12.42 -5.88 -6.33
CA GLU A 297 12.71 -4.47 -6.65
C GLU A 297 12.59 -4.19 -8.15
N LEU A 298 13.32 -4.95 -8.99
CA LEU A 298 13.30 -4.75 -10.45
C LEU A 298 11.88 -4.88 -11.01
N GLY A 299 11.14 -5.89 -10.56
CA GLY A 299 9.77 -6.12 -11.01
C GLY A 299 8.83 -4.97 -10.63
N ILE A 300 8.95 -4.44 -9.42
CA ILE A 300 8.16 -3.30 -8.94
C ILE A 300 8.52 -2.03 -9.70
N ASP A 301 9.80 -1.76 -9.95
CA ASP A 301 10.23 -0.56 -10.68
C ASP A 301 9.72 -0.58 -12.14
N LEU A 302 9.78 -1.73 -12.80
CA LEU A 302 9.18 -1.92 -14.13
C LEU A 302 7.65 -1.79 -14.11
N PHE A 303 7.00 -2.32 -13.07
CA PHE A 303 5.56 -2.15 -12.87
C PHE A 303 5.19 -0.67 -12.71
N CYS A 304 5.92 0.08 -11.90
CA CYS A 304 5.74 1.51 -11.69
C CYS A 304 6.01 2.32 -12.95
N TYR A 305 6.96 1.92 -13.80
CA TYR A 305 7.20 2.62 -15.06
C TYR A 305 5.96 2.61 -15.98
N GLY A 306 5.13 1.57 -15.91
CA GLY A 306 3.79 1.57 -16.51
C GLY A 306 3.71 1.29 -18.00
N SER A 307 4.82 0.95 -18.67
CA SER A 307 4.76 0.58 -20.09
C SER A 307 4.36 -0.89 -20.29
N HIS A 308 3.43 -1.13 -21.22
CA HIS A 308 2.97 -2.48 -21.55
C HIS A 308 4.09 -3.40 -22.08
N TYR A 309 5.17 -2.82 -22.65
CA TYR A 309 6.35 -3.57 -23.08
C TYR A 309 7.02 -4.35 -21.94
N PHE A 310 6.84 -3.94 -20.69
CA PHE A 310 7.41 -4.63 -19.54
C PHE A 310 6.52 -5.73 -18.96
N HIS A 311 5.24 -5.84 -19.38
CA HIS A 311 4.30 -6.78 -18.75
C HIS A 311 4.80 -8.23 -18.75
N LYS A 312 5.44 -8.67 -19.83
CA LYS A 312 6.01 -10.03 -19.92
C LYS A 312 7.13 -10.24 -18.90
N VAL A 313 8.03 -9.28 -18.76
CA VAL A 313 9.15 -9.34 -17.81
C VAL A 313 8.63 -9.26 -16.37
N ILE A 314 7.65 -8.38 -16.10
CA ILE A 314 7.04 -8.27 -14.78
C ILE A 314 6.37 -9.59 -14.37
N LYS A 315 5.66 -10.26 -15.29
CA LYS A 315 5.07 -11.60 -15.07
C LYS A 315 6.11 -12.70 -14.82
N GLN A 316 7.36 -12.52 -15.26
CA GLN A 316 8.44 -13.45 -14.96
C GLN A 316 9.07 -13.17 -13.59
N LEU A 317 9.27 -11.90 -13.25
CA LEU A 317 9.98 -11.49 -12.04
C LEU A 317 9.11 -11.57 -10.79
N LEU A 318 7.97 -10.90 -10.78
CA LEU A 318 7.22 -10.65 -9.54
C LEU A 318 6.48 -11.89 -9.01
N PRO A 319 5.76 -12.70 -9.82
CA PRO A 319 5.14 -13.92 -9.31
C PRO A 319 6.18 -14.89 -8.70
N MET A 320 7.36 -14.99 -9.33
CA MET A 320 8.48 -15.77 -8.79
C MET A 320 8.99 -15.19 -7.47
N ALA A 321 9.28 -13.90 -7.41
CA ALA A 321 9.76 -13.24 -6.20
C ALA A 321 8.75 -13.37 -5.05
N TYR A 322 7.46 -13.15 -5.32
CA TYR A 322 6.41 -13.33 -4.33
C TYR A 322 6.31 -14.79 -3.86
N SER A 323 6.42 -15.77 -4.74
CA SER A 323 6.42 -17.19 -4.37
C SER A 323 7.59 -17.54 -3.45
N LEU A 324 8.82 -17.13 -3.81
CA LEU A 324 10.03 -17.35 -3.01
C LEU A 324 9.95 -16.65 -1.64
N LEU A 325 9.31 -15.48 -1.57
CA LEU A 325 9.03 -14.74 -0.34
C LEU A 325 7.82 -15.27 0.44
N LYS A 326 7.15 -16.33 -0.02
CA LYS A 326 5.92 -16.90 0.56
C LYS A 326 4.75 -15.90 0.62
N ARG A 327 4.58 -15.13 -0.45
CA ARG A 327 3.55 -14.10 -0.65
C ARG A 327 2.68 -14.39 -1.87
N SER A 328 2.39 -15.66 -2.15
CA SER A 328 1.81 -16.11 -3.43
C SER A 328 0.53 -15.38 -3.84
N LEU A 329 -0.31 -14.96 -2.88
CA LEU A 329 -1.48 -14.13 -3.14
C LEU A 329 -1.14 -12.85 -3.92
N PHE A 330 -0.02 -12.18 -3.61
CA PHE A 330 0.39 -10.99 -4.36
C PHE A 330 0.78 -11.30 -5.80
N GLY A 331 1.33 -12.50 -6.06
CA GLY A 331 1.54 -13.00 -7.43
C GLY A 331 0.23 -13.18 -8.19
N GLU A 332 -0.78 -13.81 -7.55
CA GLU A 332 -2.12 -14.00 -8.13
C GLU A 332 -2.79 -12.65 -8.46
N ILE A 333 -2.74 -11.69 -7.53
CA ILE A 333 -3.28 -10.33 -7.71
C ILE A 333 -2.59 -9.65 -8.89
N LEU A 334 -1.27 -9.72 -8.97
CA LEU A 334 -0.51 -9.10 -10.04
C LEU A 334 -0.85 -9.69 -11.41
N GLU A 335 -0.93 -11.01 -11.52
CA GLU A 335 -1.24 -11.67 -12.80
C GLU A 335 -2.62 -11.28 -13.30
N ALA A 336 -3.61 -11.26 -12.40
CA ALA A 336 -4.95 -10.77 -12.69
C ALA A 336 -4.91 -9.29 -13.10
N HIS A 337 -4.19 -8.46 -12.34
CA HIS A 337 -4.09 -7.03 -12.62
C HIS A 337 -3.46 -6.78 -14.00
N LEU A 338 -2.28 -7.33 -14.30
CA LEU A 338 -1.60 -7.14 -15.59
C LEU A 338 -2.41 -7.63 -16.79
N SER A 339 -3.33 -8.57 -16.59
CA SER A 339 -4.21 -9.08 -17.65
C SER A 339 -5.38 -8.14 -17.95
N CYS A 340 -5.73 -7.27 -17.00
CA CYS A 340 -6.81 -6.28 -17.13
C CYS A 340 -6.33 -4.82 -17.07
N ARG A 341 -5.03 -4.57 -16.88
CA ARG A 341 -4.42 -3.25 -16.58
C ARG A 341 -4.62 -2.17 -17.65
N SER A 342 -5.07 -2.54 -18.84
CA SER A 342 -5.44 -1.59 -19.91
C SER A 342 -6.83 -0.98 -19.74
N HIS A 343 -7.63 -1.41 -18.76
CA HIS A 343 -8.96 -0.89 -18.52
C HIS A 343 -8.92 0.29 -17.53
N ASP A 344 -9.59 1.38 -17.88
CA ASP A 344 -9.61 2.61 -17.07
C ASP A 344 -10.42 2.47 -15.76
N ASN A 345 -11.30 1.48 -15.66
CA ASN A 345 -12.09 1.18 -14.47
C ASN A 345 -12.18 -0.33 -14.23
N LEU A 346 -11.59 -0.80 -13.13
CA LEU A 346 -11.63 -2.21 -12.70
C LEU A 346 -12.70 -2.50 -11.65
N ASP A 347 -13.67 -1.60 -11.46
CA ASP A 347 -14.83 -1.89 -10.60
C ASP A 347 -15.57 -3.16 -11.06
N GLN A 348 -15.46 -4.22 -10.24
CA GLN A 348 -16.08 -5.52 -10.50
C GLN A 348 -17.54 -5.62 -10.06
N LEU A 349 -18.04 -4.62 -9.32
CA LEU A 349 -19.38 -4.59 -8.75
C LEU A 349 -20.31 -3.60 -9.46
N CYS A 350 -19.77 -2.65 -10.22
CA CYS A 350 -20.58 -1.87 -11.16
C CYS A 350 -21.14 -2.74 -12.29
N ALA A 351 -22.39 -2.46 -12.68
CA ALA A 351 -22.96 -3.02 -13.89
C ALA A 351 -22.19 -2.50 -15.10
N GLN A 352 -21.47 -3.38 -15.80
CA GLN A 352 -21.10 -3.13 -17.19
C GLN A 352 -22.33 -3.26 -18.09
#